data_AF-A0A7V4I9R9-F1
#
_entry.id   AF-A0A7V4I9R9-F1
#
_cell.length_a   1.000
_cell.length_b   1.000
_cell.length_c   1.000
_cell.angle_alpha   90.00
_cell.angle_beta   90.00
_cell.angle_gamma   90.00
#
_symmetry.space_group_name_H-M   'P 1'
#
loop_
_entity.id
_entity.type
_entity.pdbx_description
1 polymer ?
#
loop_
_entity_poly.entity_id
_entity_poly.type
_entity_poly.pdbx_seq_one_letter_code
_entity_poly.pdbx_strand_id
1 'polypeptide(L)'
;MELLEKTFVIFRLSSFSSNLRNEINKGMKVYFCDLGIRNSIIRNFNPMDIRTDAGGLWENFFIPERMKYHNNHRKIVNYYSWPTYQKDEIDLIEESEGKLTAFECKYNTGKNCFSGNIQEVIPRQRPFHYKS
;
A
#
# COMPACT_ATOMS: atom_id res chain seq x y z
N MET A 1 7.74 -17.29 -4.15
CA MET A 1 7.54 -16.04 -3.37
C MET A 1 7.69 -16.25 -1.87
N GLU A 2 7.12 -17.30 -1.28
CA GLU A 2 7.18 -17.54 0.18
C GLU A 2 8.60 -17.52 0.78
N LEU A 3 9.60 -18.02 0.05
CA LEU A 3 11.00 -17.96 0.50
C LEU A 3 11.49 -16.51 0.68
N LEU A 4 11.16 -15.61 -0.25
CA LEU A 4 11.57 -14.21 -0.21
C LEU A 4 10.88 -13.45 0.93
N GLU A 5 9.65 -13.83 1.25
CA GLU A 5 8.92 -13.27 2.40
C GLU A 5 9.50 -13.77 3.72
N LYS A 6 9.78 -15.07 3.84
CA LYS A 6 10.43 -15.67 5.03
C LYS A 6 11.86 -15.17 5.26
N THR A 7 12.52 -14.69 4.21
CA THR A 7 13.86 -14.09 4.27
C THR A 7 13.83 -12.57 4.39
N PHE A 8 12.65 -11.97 4.60
CA PHE A 8 12.46 -10.53 4.78
C PHE A 8 12.95 -9.67 3.59
N VAL A 9 12.98 -10.23 2.39
CA VAL A 9 13.33 -9.49 1.16
C VAL A 9 12.12 -8.71 0.64
N ILE A 10 10.95 -9.34 0.71
CA ILE A 10 9.67 -8.75 0.29
C ILE A 10 8.62 -8.95 1.37
N PHE A 11 7.55 -8.15 1.31
CA PHE A 11 6.32 -8.40 2.05
C PHE A 11 5.11 -8.19 1.14
N ARG A 12 3.99 -8.76 1.57
CA ARG A 12 2.75 -8.80 0.81
C ARG A 12 1.70 -7.94 1.51
N LEU A 13 1.01 -7.12 0.72
CA LEU A 13 -0.08 -6.29 1.18
C LEU A 13 -1.40 -6.86 0.61
N SER A 14 -2.17 -7.47 1.49
CA SER A 14 -3.46 -8.09 1.15
C SER A 14 -4.48 -7.04 0.71
N SER A 15 -5.36 -7.39 -0.21
CA SER A 15 -6.47 -6.51 -0.57
C SER A 15 -7.54 -6.47 0.53
N PHE A 16 -8.04 -5.27 0.81
CA PHE A 16 -9.13 -5.04 1.74
C PHE A 16 -10.41 -5.67 1.17
N SER A 17 -11.05 -6.57 1.91
CA SER A 17 -12.45 -6.89 1.62
C SER A 17 -13.18 -7.39 2.84
N SER A 18 -14.44 -6.95 2.93
CA SER A 18 -15.36 -7.23 4.03
C SER A 18 -15.96 -8.63 4.02
N ASN A 19 -15.77 -9.42 2.94
CA ASN A 19 -16.39 -10.75 2.79
C ASN A 19 -15.31 -11.85 2.72
N LEU A 20 -15.21 -12.68 3.77
CA LEU A 20 -14.32 -13.85 3.84
C LEU A 20 -14.48 -14.80 2.65
N ARG A 21 -15.71 -14.96 2.12
CA ARG A 21 -16.00 -15.91 1.05
C ARG A 21 -15.35 -15.59 -0.30
N ASN A 22 -14.87 -14.35 -0.47
CA ASN A 22 -14.18 -13.89 -1.68
C ASN A 22 -12.65 -13.78 -1.50
N GLU A 23 -12.10 -14.27 -0.38
CA GLU A 23 -10.68 -14.16 -0.03
C GLU A 23 -9.74 -14.92 -0.98
N ILE A 24 -10.25 -15.94 -1.66
CA ILE A 24 -9.48 -16.82 -2.55
C ILE A 24 -9.06 -16.12 -3.86
N ASN A 25 -9.72 -15.02 -4.26
CA ASN A 25 -9.44 -14.29 -5.51
C ASN A 25 -8.94 -12.85 -5.29
N LYS A 26 -8.49 -12.50 -4.09
CA LYS A 26 -8.05 -11.13 -3.80
C LYS A 26 -6.68 -10.86 -4.40
N GLY A 27 -6.59 -9.82 -5.25
CA GLY A 27 -5.32 -9.27 -5.70
C GLY A 27 -4.46 -8.84 -4.52
N MET A 28 -3.15 -8.96 -4.67
CA MET A 28 -2.18 -8.70 -3.61
C MET A 28 -1.04 -7.86 -4.19
N LYS A 29 -0.69 -6.76 -3.51
CA LYS A 29 0.48 -5.95 -3.87
C LYS A 29 1.71 -6.51 -3.15
N VAL A 30 2.86 -6.45 -3.80
CA VAL A 30 4.13 -6.96 -3.27
C VAL A 30 5.15 -5.83 -3.26
N TYR A 31 5.81 -5.64 -2.14
CA TYR A 31 6.81 -4.59 -1.97
C TYR A 31 8.11 -5.17 -1.43
N PHE A 32 9.22 -4.51 -1.75
CA PHE A 32 10.51 -4.81 -1.16
C PHE A 32 10.63 -4.23 0.24
N CYS A 33 11.26 -4.94 1.15
CA CYS A 33 11.63 -4.41 2.46
C CYS A 33 12.74 -3.35 2.36
N ASP A 34 13.62 -3.50 1.36
CA ASP A 34 14.78 -2.64 1.12
C ASP A 34 14.82 -2.17 -0.35
N LEU A 35 14.92 -0.84 -0.52
CA LEU A 35 14.94 -0.22 -1.86
C LEU A 35 16.28 -0.38 -2.57
N GLY A 36 17.38 -0.54 -1.83
CA GLY A 36 18.70 -0.87 -2.39
C GLY A 36 18.67 -2.25 -3.03
N ILE A 37 18.07 -3.25 -2.37
CA ILE A 37 17.86 -4.59 -2.96
C ILE A 37 17.00 -4.47 -4.22
N ARG A 38 15.85 -3.79 -4.16
CA ARG A 38 15.00 -3.52 -5.33
C ARG A 38 15.79 -2.92 -6.48
N ASN A 39 16.50 -1.82 -6.22
CA ASN A 39 17.26 -1.06 -7.21
C ASN A 39 18.43 -1.85 -7.79
N SER A 40 19.09 -2.69 -6.98
CA SER A 40 20.15 -3.59 -7.45
C SER A 40 19.63 -4.63 -8.45
N ILE A 41 18.46 -5.22 -8.18
CA ILE A 41 17.84 -6.24 -9.04
C ILE A 41 17.49 -5.65 -10.41
N ILE A 42 16.92 -4.45 -10.44
CA ILE A 42 16.56 -3.75 -11.68
C ILE A 42 17.73 -2.96 -12.29
N ARG A 43 18.92 -2.97 -11.64
CA ARG A 43 20.11 -2.20 -12.01
C ARG A 43 19.84 -0.72 -12.30
N ASN A 44 18.95 -0.12 -11.51
CA ASN A 44 18.58 1.28 -11.68
C ASN A 44 18.81 2.03 -10.37
N PHE A 45 19.89 2.79 -10.33
CA PHE A 45 20.24 3.72 -9.24
C PHE A 45 20.17 5.17 -9.72
N ASN A 46 19.51 5.42 -10.84
CA ASN A 46 19.36 6.76 -11.37
C ASN A 46 18.62 7.65 -10.36
N PRO A 47 18.94 8.97 -10.33
CA PRO A 47 18.18 9.94 -9.55
C PRO A 47 16.70 9.98 -9.96
N MET A 48 15.80 10.28 -9.01
CA MET A 48 14.35 10.10 -9.15
C MET A 48 13.71 10.88 -10.32
N ASP A 49 14.31 11.98 -10.73
CA ASP A 49 13.85 12.87 -11.82
C ASP A 49 13.93 12.23 -13.21
N ILE A 50 14.85 11.29 -13.43
CA ILE A 50 15.05 10.63 -14.72
C ILE A 50 14.54 9.18 -14.73
N ARG A 51 13.89 8.73 -13.64
CA ARG A 51 13.36 7.37 -13.53
C ARG A 51 11.94 7.28 -14.09
N THR A 52 11.67 6.21 -14.83
CA THR A 52 10.32 5.86 -15.26
C THR A 52 9.49 5.18 -14.16
N ASP A 53 10.13 4.58 -13.16
CA ASP A 53 9.51 3.87 -12.04
C ASP A 53 9.41 4.69 -10.75
N ALA A 54 9.57 6.02 -10.83
CA ALA A 54 9.63 6.91 -9.66
C ALA A 54 8.40 6.80 -8.75
N GLY A 55 7.19 6.71 -9.32
CA GLY A 55 5.95 6.53 -8.56
C GLY A 55 5.92 5.21 -7.79
N GLY A 56 6.24 4.08 -8.44
CA GLY A 56 6.27 2.77 -7.77
C GLY A 56 7.41 2.63 -6.76
N LEU A 57 8.54 3.30 -7.00
CA LEU A 57 9.63 3.40 -6.01
C LEU A 57 9.20 4.20 -4.79
N TRP A 58 8.48 5.30 -4.99
CA TRP A 58 7.91 6.11 -3.91
C TRP A 58 6.87 5.35 -3.08
N GLU A 59 5.96 4.62 -3.73
CA GLU A 59 4.99 3.76 -3.06
C GLU A 59 5.69 2.66 -2.23
N ASN A 60 6.67 1.96 -2.83
CA ASN A 60 7.47 0.97 -2.11
C ASN A 60 8.30 1.60 -0.98
N PHE A 61 8.67 2.88 -1.05
CA PHE A 61 9.30 3.56 0.08
C PHE A 61 8.30 3.83 1.20
N PHE A 62 7.19 4.49 0.86
CA PHE A 62 6.21 5.00 1.81
C PHE A 62 5.61 3.89 2.70
N ILE A 63 5.19 2.78 2.09
CA ILE A 63 4.46 1.72 2.80
C ILE A 63 5.30 1.05 3.92
N PRO A 64 6.49 0.48 3.66
CA PRO A 64 7.30 -0.09 4.72
C PRO A 64 7.78 0.94 5.74
N GLU A 65 8.07 2.18 5.34
CA GLU A 65 8.40 3.24 6.32
C GLU A 65 7.22 3.54 7.23
N ARG A 66 6.00 3.56 6.70
CA ARG A 66 4.78 3.73 7.49
C ARG A 66 4.55 2.57 8.45
N MET A 67 4.78 1.33 8.02
CA MET A 67 4.72 0.15 8.89
C MET A 67 5.77 0.20 10.00
N LYS A 68 7.02 0.58 9.68
CA LYS A 68 8.10 0.78 10.66
C LYS A 68 7.74 1.87 11.67
N TYR A 69 7.15 2.99 11.21
CA TYR A 69 6.68 4.06 12.09
C TYR A 69 5.70 3.52 13.14
N HIS A 70 4.67 2.78 12.73
CA HIS A 70 3.70 2.20 13.68
C HIS A 70 4.33 1.19 14.63
N ASN A 71 5.20 0.32 14.12
CA ASN A 71 5.93 -0.65 14.94
C ASN A 71 6.81 0.04 16.00
N ASN A 72 7.52 1.10 15.63
CA ASN A 72 8.33 1.90 16.55
C ASN A 72 7.49 2.58 17.64
N HIS A 73 6.24 2.93 17.33
CA HIS A 73 5.27 3.49 18.28
C HIS A 73 4.42 2.43 18.99
N ARG A 74 4.71 1.14 18.78
CA ARG A 74 3.98 0.00 19.36
C ARG A 74 2.47 0.05 19.07
N LYS A 75 2.09 0.57 17.90
CA LYS A 75 0.69 0.59 17.44
C LYS A 75 0.35 -0.72 16.74
N ILE A 76 -0.79 -1.29 17.09
CA ILE A 76 -1.34 -2.47 16.41
C ILE A 76 -2.21 -1.96 15.28
N VAL A 77 -1.75 -2.14 14.04
CA VAL A 77 -2.40 -1.64 12.83
C VAL A 77 -2.44 -2.76 11.81
N ASN A 78 -3.59 -2.97 11.19
CA ASN A 78 -3.70 -3.86 10.04
C ASN A 78 -3.51 -3.04 8.75
N TYR A 79 -2.81 -3.61 7.78
CA TYR A 79 -2.50 -2.95 6.51
C TYR A 79 -3.13 -3.68 5.35
N TYR A 80 -3.76 -2.92 4.46
CA TYR A 80 -4.41 -3.46 3.26
C TYR A 80 -4.16 -2.57 2.04
N SER A 81 -4.32 -3.13 0.86
CA SER A 81 -4.42 -2.41 -0.41
C SER A 81 -5.89 -2.37 -0.86
N TRP A 82 -6.27 -1.42 -1.71
CA TRP A 82 -7.61 -1.46 -2.32
C TRP A 82 -7.50 -1.52 -3.84
N PRO A 83 -7.87 -2.63 -4.49
CA PRO A 83 -7.95 -2.69 -5.93
C PRO A 83 -9.16 -1.88 -6.38
N THR A 84 -8.92 -0.72 -6.96
CA THR A 84 -9.96 0.01 -7.70
C THR A 84 -9.97 -0.48 -9.15
N TYR A 85 -11.14 -0.48 -9.77
CA TYR A 85 -11.26 -0.78 -11.21
C TYR A 85 -11.65 0.46 -12.01
N GLN A 86 -12.05 1.57 -11.37
CA GLN A 86 -12.69 2.72 -12.04
C GLN A 86 -12.47 4.11 -11.38
N LYS A 87 -11.77 4.23 -10.24
CA LYS A 87 -11.56 5.49 -9.48
C LYS A 87 -10.14 5.61 -8.96
N ASP A 88 -9.78 6.75 -8.36
CA ASP A 88 -8.50 6.99 -7.66
C ASP A 88 -8.02 5.75 -6.86
N GLU A 89 -6.80 5.30 -7.13
CA GLU A 89 -6.18 4.13 -6.50
C GLU A 89 -5.82 4.45 -5.05
N ILE A 90 -6.22 3.57 -4.12
CA ILE A 90 -5.80 3.64 -2.72
C ILE A 90 -4.71 2.59 -2.52
N ASP A 91 -3.50 3.05 -2.24
CA ASP A 91 -2.31 2.21 -2.12
C ASP A 91 -2.22 1.53 -0.76
N LEU A 92 -2.62 2.24 0.30
CA LEU A 92 -2.56 1.77 1.67
C LEU A 92 -3.83 2.13 2.44
N ILE A 93 -4.39 1.15 3.12
CA ILE A 93 -5.42 1.29 4.14
C ILE A 93 -4.84 0.80 5.46
N GLU A 94 -4.98 1.63 6.48
CA GLU A 94 -4.61 1.34 7.86
C GLU A 94 -5.88 1.17 8.68
N GLU A 95 -6.02 0.03 9.35
CA GLU A 95 -7.08 -0.20 10.33
C GLU A 95 -6.50 -0.25 11.74
N SER A 96 -6.96 0.65 12.60
CA SER A 96 -6.56 0.71 14.00
C SER A 96 -7.73 1.21 14.85
N GLU A 97 -8.00 0.56 15.98
CA GLU A 97 -9.06 0.98 16.93
C GLU A 97 -10.45 1.15 16.27
N GLY A 98 -10.76 0.33 15.25
CA GLY A 98 -12.01 0.40 14.50
C GLY A 98 -12.11 1.59 13.53
N LYS A 99 -11.01 2.35 13.34
CA LYS A 99 -10.91 3.44 12.37
C LYS A 99 -10.09 3.02 11.16
N LEU A 100 -10.52 3.46 9.99
CA LEU A 100 -9.85 3.22 8.73
C LEU A 100 -9.26 4.52 8.19
N THR A 101 -7.97 4.51 7.92
CA THR A 101 -7.25 5.62 7.28
C THR A 101 -6.74 5.16 5.93
N ALA A 102 -7.02 5.90 4.87
CA ALA A 102 -6.57 5.57 3.51
C ALA A 102 -5.52 6.57 3.01
N PHE A 103 -4.54 6.06 2.28
CA PHE A 103 -3.47 6.83 1.67
C PHE A 103 -3.35 6.51 0.17
N GLU A 104 -3.21 7.57 -0.60
CA GLU A 104 -2.83 7.54 -2.01
C GLU A 104 -1.41 8.09 -2.15
N CYS A 105 -0.52 7.33 -2.76
CA CYS A 105 0.88 7.66 -2.93
C CYS A 105 1.11 8.36 -4.28
N LYS A 106 1.17 9.70 -4.27
CA LYS A 106 1.52 10.48 -5.45
C LYS A 106 2.94 11.02 -5.34
N TYR A 107 3.79 10.65 -6.31
CA TYR A 107 5.11 11.25 -6.48
C TYR A 107 5.01 12.44 -7.45
N ASN A 108 5.43 13.62 -7.02
CA ASN A 108 5.46 14.83 -7.86
C ASN A 108 6.84 15.52 -7.72
N THR A 109 7.39 15.98 -8.83
CA THR A 109 8.68 16.70 -8.90
C THR A 109 8.55 18.21 -8.66
N GLY A 110 7.33 18.74 -8.47
CA GLY A 110 7.07 20.16 -8.15
C GLY A 110 7.13 20.50 -6.65
N LYS A 111 7.11 21.80 -6.30
CA LYS A 111 7.34 22.38 -4.95
C LYS A 111 6.43 21.87 -3.80
N ASN A 112 5.40 21.09 -4.10
CA ASN A 112 4.57 20.40 -3.11
C ASN A 112 4.81 18.89 -3.24
N CYS A 113 5.97 18.42 -2.78
CA CYS A 113 6.44 17.03 -2.95
C CYS A 113 5.67 15.99 -2.09
N PHE A 114 4.64 16.40 -1.36
CA PHE A 114 3.92 15.52 -0.44
C PHE A 114 2.44 15.89 -0.42
N SER A 115 1.64 15.16 -1.19
CA SER A 115 0.18 15.14 -1.01
C SER A 115 -0.29 13.70 -0.96
N GLY A 116 -0.08 13.04 0.19
CA GLY A 116 -1.02 11.99 0.56
C GLY A 116 -2.32 12.69 0.91
N ASN A 117 -3.32 12.63 0.04
CA ASN A 117 -4.66 13.05 0.44
C ASN A 117 -5.11 12.12 1.57
N ILE A 118 -5.16 12.65 2.79
CA ILE A 118 -5.73 11.93 3.93
C ILE A 118 -7.24 11.97 3.72
N GLN A 119 -7.78 10.90 3.16
CA GLN A 119 -9.22 10.68 3.18
C GLN A 119 -9.52 9.69 4.30
N GLU A 120 -10.35 10.11 5.25
CA GLU A 120 -11.03 9.17 6.13
C GLU A 120 -12.03 8.41 5.27
N VAL A 121 -11.56 7.32 4.67
CA VAL A 121 -12.42 6.43 3.88
C VAL A 121 -13.15 5.57 4.89
N ILE A 122 -14.36 6.01 5.27
CA ILE A 122 -15.37 5.08 5.75
C ILE A 122 -15.65 4.19 4.54
N PRO A 123 -15.32 2.88 4.56
CA PRO A 123 -15.72 2.00 3.49
C PRO A 123 -17.25 2.08 3.48
N ARG A 124 -17.82 2.79 2.50
CA ARG A 124 -19.25 2.69 2.24
C ARG A 124 -19.49 1.20 2.08
N GLN A 125 -20.14 0.60 3.07
CA GLN A 125 -20.77 -0.69 2.88
C GLN A 125 -21.54 -0.52 1.58
N ARG A 126 -21.23 -1.34 0.56
CA ARG A 126 -22.17 -1.47 -0.56
C ARG A 126 -23.52 -1.70 0.10
N PRO A 127 -24.59 -0.94 -0.23
CA PRO A 127 -25.88 -1.19 0.36
C PRO A 127 -26.18 -2.67 0.09
N PHE A 128 -26.34 -3.43 1.16
CA PHE A 128 -26.88 -4.77 1.09
C PHE A 128 -28.30 -4.60 0.53
N HIS A 129 -28.44 -4.68 -0.80
CA HIS A 129 -29.73 -4.97 -1.38
C HIS A 129 -30.04 -6.42 -1.02
N TYR A 130 -30.68 -6.60 0.14
CA TYR A 130 -31.52 -7.77 0.37
C TYR A 130 -32.62 -7.71 -0.70
N LYS A 131 -32.51 -8.56 -1.71
CA LYS A 131 -33.71 -8.96 -2.45
C LYS A 131 -34.43 -9.98 -1.57
N SER A 132 -35.52 -9.51 -0.98
CA SER A 132 -36.66 -10.31 -0.51
C SER A 132 -37.15 -11.28 -1.57
#